data_AF-A0AAV8WLV2-F1
#
_entry.id   AF-A0AAV8WLV2-F1
#
_cell.length_a   1.000
_cell.length_b   1.000
_cell.length_c   1.000
_cell.angle_alpha   90.00
_cell.angle_beta   90.00
_cell.angle_gamma   90.00
#
_symmetry.space_group_name_H-M   'P 1'
#
loop_
_entity.id
_entity.type
_entity.pdbx_description
1 polymer ?
#
loop_
_entity_poly.entity_id
_entity_poly.type
_entity_poly.pdbx_seq_one_letter_code
_entity_poly.pdbx_strand_id
1 'polypeptide(L)'
;MNLNKREQEDRDELFQNRIVYSLPCRLGLWNEDLALREEKNSVTAYKKDHCQLLIQKTKKMFRNVLSPTALVAETPYVLYSKNYQIATSDITSDGGFTGLFLSGVINERDIDEVQHFKHGCTLSASTIKEPCVRNTF
;
A
#
# COMPACT_ATOMS: atom_id res chain seq x y z
N MET A 1 -33.57 30.08 -9.38
CA MET A 1 -34.42 29.85 -8.20
C MET A 1 -33.58 29.10 -7.17
N ASN A 2 -33.11 29.78 -6.13
CA ASN A 2 -32.38 29.15 -5.02
C ASN A 2 -33.40 28.43 -4.14
N LEU A 3 -33.33 27.10 -4.07
CA LEU A 3 -34.08 26.32 -3.08
C LEU A 3 -33.64 26.74 -1.68
N ASN A 4 -34.61 26.84 -0.77
CA ASN A 4 -34.39 27.32 0.59
C ASN A 4 -33.58 26.25 1.35
N LYS A 5 -32.52 26.63 2.07
CA LYS A 5 -31.57 25.70 2.72
C LYS A 5 -32.26 24.62 3.58
N ARG A 6 -33.37 25.00 4.21
CA ARG A 6 -34.23 24.13 5.02
C ARG A 6 -34.95 23.04 4.21
N GLU A 7 -35.42 23.34 3.00
CA GLU A 7 -36.07 22.37 2.11
C GLU A 7 -35.07 21.33 1.57
N GLN A 8 -33.79 21.73 1.49
CA GLN A 8 -32.71 20.87 1.04
C GLN A 8 -32.30 19.89 2.14
N GLU A 9 -32.19 20.38 3.37
CA GLU A 9 -31.99 19.56 4.58
C GLU A 9 -33.15 18.58 4.80
N ASP A 10 -34.40 19.02 4.67
CA ASP A 10 -35.58 18.14 4.78
C ASP A 10 -35.61 17.08 3.66
N ARG A 11 -35.20 17.42 2.42
CA ARG A 11 -35.05 16.44 1.33
C ARG A 11 -33.99 15.41 1.64
N ASP A 12 -32.85 15.84 2.16
CA ASP A 12 -31.72 14.97 2.46
C ASP A 12 -32.04 14.03 3.63
N GLU A 13 -32.74 14.50 4.66
CA GLU A 13 -33.27 13.66 5.75
C GLU A 13 -34.30 12.63 5.24
N LEU A 14 -35.18 13.04 4.32
CA LEU A 14 -36.09 12.13 3.63
C LEU A 14 -35.34 11.14 2.73
N PHE A 15 -34.16 11.47 2.22
CA PHE A 15 -33.28 10.54 1.48
C PHE A 15 -32.58 9.53 2.40
N GLN A 16 -32.17 9.93 3.60
CA GLN A 16 -31.50 9.05 4.56
C GLN A 16 -32.45 8.04 5.22
N ASN A 17 -33.71 8.41 5.47
CA ASN A 17 -34.68 7.56 6.17
C ASN A 17 -35.44 6.58 5.26
N ARG A 18 -34.96 6.32 4.04
CA ARG A 18 -35.63 5.42 3.08
C ARG A 18 -35.27 3.97 3.35
N ILE A 19 -36.25 3.09 3.20
CA ILE A 19 -36.00 1.65 3.15
C ILE A 19 -35.27 1.34 1.84
N VAL A 20 -33.97 1.09 1.92
CA VAL A 20 -33.14 0.68 0.78
C VAL A 20 -33.20 -0.83 0.63
N TYR A 21 -33.62 -1.29 -0.53
CA TYR A 21 -33.71 -2.70 -0.86
C TYR A 21 -32.45 -3.18 -1.61
N SER A 22 -32.14 -4.47 -1.51
CA SER A 22 -31.04 -5.06 -2.27
C SER A 22 -31.35 -5.11 -3.77
N LEU A 23 -30.32 -4.99 -4.63
CA LEU A 23 -30.44 -5.00 -6.10
C LEU A 23 -31.26 -6.13 -6.73
N PRO A 24 -31.30 -7.37 -6.20
CA PRO A 24 -32.19 -8.41 -6.72
C PRO A 24 -33.69 -8.05 -6.61
N CYS A 25 -34.07 -7.20 -5.66
CA CYS A 25 -35.40 -6.64 -5.55
C CYS A 25 -35.53 -5.47 -6.54
N ARG A 26 -36.29 -5.67 -7.62
CA ARG A 26 -36.52 -4.66 -8.67
C ARG A 26 -37.50 -3.58 -8.21
N LEU A 27 -37.11 -2.80 -7.22
CA LEU A 27 -37.89 -1.72 -6.61
C LEU A 27 -37.12 -0.39 -6.70
N GLY A 28 -37.84 0.71 -6.89
CA GLY A 28 -37.24 2.04 -6.99
C GLY A 28 -36.32 2.19 -8.21
N LEU A 29 -35.14 2.79 -7.99
CA LEU A 29 -34.11 3.08 -9.01
C LEU A 29 -33.17 1.89 -9.29
N TRP A 30 -33.66 0.66 -9.08
CA TRP A 30 -32.86 -0.56 -9.18
C TRP A 30 -32.08 -0.69 -10.50
N ASN A 31 -32.63 -0.18 -11.60
CA ASN A 31 -32.01 -0.27 -12.93
C ASN A 31 -30.78 0.64 -13.05
N GLU A 32 -30.85 1.86 -12.49
CA GLU A 32 -29.71 2.78 -12.47
C GLU A 32 -28.61 2.27 -11.52
N ASP A 33 -28.99 1.80 -10.33
CA ASP A 33 -28.05 1.22 -9.38
C ASP A 33 -27.36 -0.03 -9.94
N LEU A 34 -28.09 -0.85 -10.71
CA LEU A 34 -27.53 -2.01 -11.40
C LEU A 34 -26.54 -1.58 -12.49
N ALA A 35 -26.91 -0.63 -13.34
CA ALA A 35 -26.05 -0.12 -14.41
C ALA A 35 -24.75 0.51 -13.85
N LEU A 36 -24.84 1.31 -12.80
CA LEU A 36 -23.66 1.88 -12.12
C LEU A 36 -22.75 0.80 -11.54
N ARG A 37 -23.33 -0.28 -10.98
CA ARG A 37 -22.57 -1.40 -10.46
C ARG A 37 -21.89 -2.19 -11.57
N GLU A 38 -22.56 -2.42 -12.69
CA GLU A 38 -21.99 -3.09 -13.87
C GLU A 38 -20.83 -2.30 -14.47
N GLU A 39 -20.98 -0.99 -14.61
CA GLU A 39 -19.90 -0.10 -15.07
C GLU A 39 -18.69 -0.18 -14.12
N LYS A 40 -18.92 -0.04 -12.81
CA LYS A 40 -17.86 -0.14 -11.80
C LYS A 40 -17.14 -1.50 -11.85
N ASN A 41 -17.89 -2.57 -12.03
CA ASN A 41 -17.33 -3.92 -12.17
C ASN A 41 -16.50 -4.04 -13.45
N SER A 42 -16.98 -3.52 -14.58
CA SER A 42 -16.28 -3.51 -15.86
C SER A 42 -14.94 -2.75 -15.77
N VAL A 43 -14.96 -1.53 -15.21
CA VAL A 43 -13.74 -0.74 -14.99
C VAL A 43 -12.76 -1.45 -14.06
N THR A 44 -13.26 -2.09 -13.00
CA THR A 44 -12.42 -2.84 -12.05
C THR A 44 -11.80 -4.08 -12.70
N ALA A 45 -12.58 -4.81 -13.51
CA ALA A 45 -12.10 -5.97 -14.27
C ALA A 45 -11.01 -5.54 -15.27
N TYR A 46 -11.26 -4.48 -16.03
CA TYR A 46 -10.28 -3.91 -16.95
C TYR A 46 -8.97 -3.55 -16.23
N LYS A 47 -9.03 -2.83 -15.11
CA LYS A 47 -7.84 -2.46 -14.32
C LYS A 47 -7.11 -3.68 -13.76
N LYS A 48 -7.84 -4.71 -13.36
CA LYS A 48 -7.27 -5.98 -12.86
C LYS A 48 -6.49 -6.70 -13.94
N ASP A 49 -7.06 -6.81 -15.14
CA ASP A 49 -6.45 -7.51 -16.27
C ASP A 49 -5.19 -6.79 -16.77
N HIS A 50 -5.17 -5.45 -16.69
CA HIS A 50 -4.01 -4.63 -17.07
C HIS A 50 -2.99 -4.42 -15.94
N CYS A 51 -3.12 -5.12 -14.80
CA CYS A 51 -2.24 -4.97 -13.64
C CYS A 51 -2.13 -3.53 -13.08
N GLN A 52 -3.19 -2.73 -13.27
CA GLN A 52 -3.23 -1.33 -12.85
C GLN A 52 -3.80 -1.14 -11.44
N LEU A 53 -4.24 -2.22 -10.78
CA LEU A 53 -4.70 -2.10 -9.40
C LEU A 53 -3.53 -1.82 -8.47
N LEU A 54 -3.71 -0.84 -7.58
CA LEU A 54 -2.72 -0.50 -6.55
C LEU A 54 -2.28 -1.74 -5.77
N ILE A 55 -3.22 -2.62 -5.39
CA ILE A 55 -2.90 -3.86 -4.67
C ILE A 55 -1.94 -4.79 -5.45
N GLN A 56 -2.06 -4.86 -6.78
CA GLN A 56 -1.15 -5.67 -7.60
C GLN A 56 0.24 -5.04 -7.66
N LYS A 57 0.31 -3.72 -7.86
CA LYS A 57 1.57 -2.97 -7.88
C LYS A 57 2.30 -3.05 -6.53
N THR A 58 1.59 -2.80 -5.43
CA THR A 58 2.14 -2.87 -4.07
C THR A 58 2.63 -4.28 -3.73
N LYS A 59 1.89 -5.33 -4.09
CA LYS A 59 2.35 -6.72 -3.91
C LYS A 59 3.63 -7.01 -4.68
N LYS A 60 3.74 -6.53 -5.92
CA LYS A 60 4.95 -6.67 -6.73
C LYS A 60 6.13 -5.93 -6.10
N MET A 61 5.91 -4.70 -5.65
CA MET A 61 6.93 -3.89 -4.97
C MET A 61 7.42 -4.57 -3.68
N PHE A 62 6.51 -5.05 -2.82
CA PHE A 62 6.90 -5.77 -1.61
C PHE A 62 7.73 -7.01 -1.91
N ARG A 63 7.34 -7.79 -2.94
CA ARG A 63 8.12 -8.97 -3.36
C ARG A 63 9.55 -8.59 -3.78
N ASN A 64 9.73 -7.46 -4.45
CA ASN A 64 11.05 -6.99 -4.88
C ASN A 64 11.87 -6.49 -3.68
N VAL A 65 11.29 -5.62 -2.85
CA VAL A 65 11.98 -4.93 -1.75
C VAL A 65 12.30 -5.87 -0.58
N LEU A 66 11.38 -6.80 -0.27
CA LEU A 66 11.54 -7.78 0.79
C LEU A 66 12.09 -9.12 0.27
N SER A 67 12.66 -9.14 -0.93
CA SER A 67 13.29 -10.36 -1.44
C SER A 67 14.51 -10.71 -0.58
N PRO A 68 14.63 -11.97 -0.12
CA PRO A 68 15.72 -12.39 0.75
C PRO A 68 17.05 -12.28 0.00
N THR A 69 18.08 -11.79 0.70
CA THR A 69 19.41 -11.58 0.12
C THR A 69 20.46 -12.30 0.96
N ALA A 70 21.43 -12.92 0.31
CA ALA A 70 22.55 -13.55 1.00
C ALA A 70 23.58 -12.49 1.43
N LEU A 71 23.92 -12.50 2.71
CA LEU A 71 25.02 -11.71 3.25
C LEU A 71 26.34 -12.42 3.00
N VAL A 72 27.43 -11.64 2.97
CA VAL A 72 28.76 -12.22 2.95
C VAL A 72 29.04 -12.98 4.25
N ALA A 73 29.81 -14.06 4.14
CA ALA A 73 30.27 -14.82 5.30
C ALA A 73 31.05 -13.94 6.27
N GLU A 74 30.99 -14.25 7.56
CA GLU A 74 31.68 -13.47 8.60
C GLU A 74 33.20 -13.49 8.38
N THR A 75 33.71 -12.38 7.87
CA THR A 75 35.14 -12.11 7.73
C THR A 75 35.56 -11.06 8.76
N PRO A 76 36.81 -11.11 9.27
CA PRO A 76 37.29 -10.16 10.28
C PRO A 76 37.45 -8.72 9.75
N TYR A 77 37.29 -8.53 8.45
CA TYR A 77 37.35 -7.23 7.76
C TYR A 77 36.20 -7.11 6.76
N VAL A 78 35.85 -5.86 6.44
CA VAL A 78 34.83 -5.52 5.44
C VAL A 78 35.44 -5.58 4.05
N LEU A 79 34.76 -6.25 3.13
CA LEU A 79 35.13 -6.37 1.73
C LEU A 79 34.32 -5.39 0.88
N TYR A 80 34.97 -4.65 0.00
CA TYR A 80 34.25 -3.79 -0.94
C TYR A 80 33.37 -4.60 -1.90
N SER A 81 32.24 -4.01 -2.30
CA SER A 81 31.28 -4.61 -3.24
C SER A 81 30.67 -5.93 -2.76
N LYS A 82 30.48 -6.06 -1.45
CA LYS A 82 29.79 -7.19 -0.81
C LYS A 82 28.61 -6.67 0.00
N ASN A 83 27.59 -7.51 0.14
CA ASN A 83 26.35 -7.17 0.82
C ASN A 83 26.53 -7.25 2.34
N TYR A 84 26.28 -6.13 3.02
CA TYR A 84 26.28 -6.03 4.47
C TYR A 84 24.99 -5.42 4.99
N GLN A 85 24.75 -5.59 6.29
CA GLN A 85 23.70 -4.88 7.01
C GLN A 85 24.34 -3.86 7.94
N ILE A 86 23.75 -2.67 8.01
CA ILE A 86 24.19 -1.62 8.91
C ILE A 86 23.24 -1.63 10.11
N ALA A 87 23.78 -1.87 11.30
CA ALA A 87 23.02 -1.92 12.55
C ALA A 87 23.61 -0.98 13.60
N THR A 88 22.76 -0.37 14.41
CA THR A 88 23.20 0.45 15.56
C THR A 88 23.55 -0.45 16.74
N SER A 89 24.70 -0.25 17.39
CA SER A 89 25.09 -1.03 18.58
C SER A 89 24.32 -0.62 19.84
N ASP A 90 23.94 0.65 19.95
CA ASP A 90 23.58 1.27 21.23
C ASP A 90 22.07 1.29 21.50
N ILE A 91 21.25 1.01 20.48
CA ILE A 91 19.79 1.12 20.56
C ILE A 91 19.20 -0.28 20.77
N THR A 92 18.76 -0.56 21.98
CA THR A 92 17.97 -1.76 22.30
C THR A 92 16.52 -1.54 21.92
N SER A 93 15.95 -2.47 21.14
CA SER A 93 14.51 -2.50 20.89
C SER A 93 13.77 -3.27 22.00
N ASP A 94 12.51 -2.90 22.28
CA ASP A 94 11.63 -3.57 23.22
C ASP A 94 11.41 -5.03 22.79
N GLY A 95 12.22 -5.94 23.31
CA GLY A 95 12.27 -7.35 22.88
C GLY A 95 13.61 -8.05 23.10
N GLY A 96 14.64 -7.35 23.60
CA GLY A 96 15.94 -7.96 23.93
C GLY A 96 16.88 -8.16 22.74
N PHE A 97 16.47 -7.73 21.54
CA PHE A 97 17.35 -7.64 20.38
C PHE A 97 18.04 -6.28 20.35
N THR A 98 19.38 -6.32 20.33
CA THR A 98 20.23 -5.15 20.19
C THR A 98 20.29 -4.71 18.73
N GLY A 99 19.93 -3.44 18.49
CA GLY A 99 20.20 -2.73 17.26
C GLY A 99 19.02 -2.59 16.29
N LEU A 100 18.86 -1.37 15.78
CA LEU A 100 18.03 -1.09 14.62
C LEU A 100 18.87 -1.24 13.35
N PHE A 101 18.27 -1.84 12.33
CA PHE A 101 18.86 -2.04 11.02
C PHE A 101 18.47 -0.90 10.09
N LEU A 102 19.44 -0.34 9.37
CA LEU A 102 19.19 0.65 8.34
C LEU A 102 18.39 0.00 7.19
N SER A 103 17.36 0.69 6.72
CA SER A 103 16.41 0.16 5.74
C SER A 103 15.93 1.25 4.79
N GLY A 104 15.76 0.92 3.51
CA GLY A 104 15.12 1.82 2.54
C GLY A 104 13.61 1.88 2.70
N VAL A 105 13.04 3.07 2.50
CA VAL A 105 11.58 3.32 2.53
C VAL A 105 11.11 3.78 1.16
N ILE A 106 9.99 3.20 0.70
CA ILE A 106 9.26 3.65 -0.48
C ILE A 106 7.95 4.26 -0.01
N ASN A 107 7.72 5.52 -0.34
CA ASN A 107 6.48 6.22 0.00
C ASN A 107 5.34 5.79 -0.93
N GLU A 108 4.09 5.92 -0.45
CA GLU A 108 2.90 5.55 -1.22
C GLU A 108 2.83 6.22 -2.60
N ARG A 109 3.26 7.49 -2.68
CA ARG A 109 3.31 8.26 -3.93
C ARG A 109 4.27 7.68 -4.96
N ASP A 110 5.33 7.01 -4.51
CA ASP A 110 6.33 6.40 -5.39
C ASP A 110 5.93 4.97 -5.84
N ILE A 111 4.98 4.31 -5.16
CA ILE A 111 4.60 2.91 -5.46
C ILE A 111 4.03 2.76 -6.87
N ASP A 112 3.35 3.80 -7.37
CA ASP A 112 2.73 3.76 -8.69
C ASP A 112 3.74 3.77 -9.84
N GLU A 113 4.91 4.36 -9.63
CA GLU A 113 5.95 4.57 -10.63
C GLU A 113 7.18 3.67 -10.42
N VAL A 114 7.44 3.27 -9.18
CA VAL A 114 8.73 2.71 -8.76
C VAL A 114 8.54 1.33 -8.13
N GLN A 115 9.21 0.32 -8.71
CA GLN A 115 9.19 -1.07 -8.22
C GLN A 115 10.48 -1.50 -7.50
N HIS A 116 11.51 -0.66 -7.53
CA HIS A 116 12.84 -0.87 -6.95
C HIS A 116 13.38 0.44 -6.38
N PHE A 117 14.32 0.42 -5.44
CA PHE A 117 14.90 1.66 -4.92
C PHE A 117 15.54 2.49 -6.04
N LYS A 118 15.11 3.75 -6.16
CA LYS A 118 15.68 4.75 -7.08
C LYS A 118 16.56 5.74 -6.31
N HIS A 119 17.39 6.47 -7.03
CA HIS A 119 18.15 7.58 -6.47
C HIS A 119 17.22 8.59 -5.76
N GLY A 120 17.62 9.03 -4.56
CA GLY A 120 16.80 9.91 -3.72
C GLY A 120 15.77 9.19 -2.83
N CYS A 121 15.91 7.87 -2.64
CA CYS A 121 15.07 7.14 -1.69
C CYS A 121 15.34 7.57 -0.24
N THR A 122 14.28 7.56 0.58
CA THR A 122 14.40 7.83 2.02
C THR A 122 14.87 6.58 2.75
N LEU A 123 15.67 6.75 3.80
CA LEU A 123 16.12 5.66 4.66
C LEU A 123 15.49 5.80 6.05
N SER A 124 15.12 4.68 6.66
CA SER A 124 14.66 4.60 8.04
C SER A 124 15.39 3.48 8.78
N ALA A 125 15.35 3.53 10.10
CA ALA A 125 15.82 2.43 10.95
C ALA A 125 14.63 1.48 11.24
N SER A 126 14.83 0.17 11.10
CA SER A 126 13.80 -0.85 11.34
C SER A 126 14.32 -1.95 12.28
N THR A 127 13.43 -2.57 13.04
CA THR A 127 13.76 -3.70 13.93
C THR A 127 13.92 -5.03 13.19
N ILE A 128 13.75 -5.05 11.86
CA ILE A 128 13.73 -6.27 11.05
C ILE A 128 15.17 -6.69 10.72
N LYS A 129 15.57 -7.83 11.29
CA LYS A 129 16.90 -8.43 11.14
C LYS A 129 17.07 -9.23 9.83
N GLU A 130 15.99 -9.81 9.32
CA GLU A 130 16.04 -10.70 8.15
C GLU A 130 16.68 -9.99 6.95
N PRO A 131 17.71 -10.57 6.32
CA PRO A 131 18.42 -9.90 5.23
C PRO A 131 17.56 -9.88 3.97
N CYS A 132 17.22 -8.67 3.54
CA CYS A 132 16.41 -8.36 2.38
C CYS A 132 17.06 -7.25 1.56
N VAL A 133 16.65 -7.09 0.31
CA VAL A 133 17.11 -5.97 -0.55
C VAL A 133 16.92 -4.60 0.13
N ARG A 134 15.91 -4.47 0.98
CA ARG A 134 15.65 -3.25 1.76
C ARG A 134 16.74 -2.87 2.76
N ASN A 135 17.36 -3.85 3.44
CA ASN A 135 18.28 -3.62 4.57
C ASN A 135 19.70 -4.11 4.27
N THR A 136 20.01 -4.32 2.99
CA THR A 136 21.34 -4.72 2.51
C THR A 136 21.95 -3.60 1.67
N PHE A 137 23.24 -3.37 1.89
CA PHE A 137 24.04 -2.32 1.25
C PHE A 137 25.35 -2.90 0.71
#